data_AF-A0AAD3REA5-F1
#
_entry.id   AF-A0AAD3REA5-F1
#
_cell.length_a   1.000
_cell.length_b   1.000
_cell.length_c   1.000
_cell.angle_alpha   90.00
_cell.angle_beta   90.00
_cell.angle_gamma   90.00
#
_symmetry.space_group_name_H-M   'P 1'
#
loop_
_entity.id
_entity.type
_entity.pdbx_description
1 polymer ?
#
loop_
_entity_poly.entity_id
_entity_poly.type
_entity_poly.pdbx_seq_one_letter_code
_entity_poly.pdbx_strand_id
1 'polypeptide(L)' 'MKWGWVFLGVFLSLGTLSWGEKGLEIPEYDGKDRVHALSAKNYKSIMKKYDVMVIYYHKNVDGNRSAMKQFQIEELALE' A
#
# COMPACT_ATOMS: atom_id res chain seq x y z
N MET A 1 14.52 35.10 -40.65
CA MET A 1 15.30 34.25 -39.70
C MET A 1 15.32 34.79 -38.26
N LYS A 2 14.25 35.44 -37.75
CA LYS A 2 14.19 35.93 -36.36
C LYS A 2 13.15 35.21 -35.48
N TRP A 3 12.14 34.58 -36.07
CA TRP A 3 11.09 33.88 -35.34
C TRP A 3 11.50 32.50 -34.81
N GLY A 4 12.43 31.82 -35.48
CA GLY A 4 12.94 30.52 -35.01
C GLY A 4 13.65 30.59 -33.66
N TRP A 5 14.31 31.71 -33.36
CA TRP A 5 14.96 31.92 -32.06
C TRP A 5 13.94 32.15 -30.93
N VAL A 6 12.78 32.73 -31.23
CA VAL A 6 11.70 32.91 -30.25
C VAL A 6 11.09 31.54 -29.90
N PHE A 7 10.84 30.69 -30.90
CA PHE A 7 10.35 29.32 -30.66
C PHE A 7 11.35 28.47 -29.88
N LEU A 8 12.64 28.62 -30.14
CA LEU A 8 13.68 27.91 -29.40
C LEU A 8 13.74 28.35 -27.93
N GLY A 9 13.58 29.65 -27.66
CA GLY A 9 13.51 30.18 -26.28
C GLY A 9 12.31 29.65 -25.50
N VAL A 10 11.13 29.57 -26.14
CA VAL A 10 9.92 29.01 -25.54
C VAL A 10 10.09 27.51 -25.23
N PHE A 11 10.68 26.75 -26.17
CA PHE A 11 10.97 25.33 -25.94
C PHE A 11 11.95 25.10 -24.78
N LEU A 12 12.99 25.95 -24.66
CA LEU A 12 13.94 25.86 -23.55
C LEU A 12 13.27 26.12 -22.19
N SER A 13 12.36 27.10 -22.11
CA SER A 13 11.61 27.38 -20.87
C SER A 13 10.62 26.29 -20.46
N LEU A 14 10.10 25.53 -21.44
CA LEU A 14 9.28 24.34 -21.16
C LEU A 14 10.13 23.16 -20.68
N GLY A 15 11.38 23.06 -21.15
CA GLY A 15 12.34 22.05 -20.68
C GLY A 15 12.71 22.22 -19.20
N THR A 16 12.83 23.45 -18.71
CA THR A 16 13.14 23.69 -17.28
C THR A 16 12.01 23.30 -16.33
N LEU A 17 10.76 23.25 -16.80
CA LEU A 17 9.60 22.74 -16.04
C LEU A 17 9.57 21.20 -15.97
N SER A 18 10.37 20.51 -16.78
CA SER A 18 10.46 19.05 -16.80
C SER A 18 11.54 18.47 -15.89
N TRP A 19 12.25 19.34 -15.14
CA TRP A 19 13.10 18.90 -14.04
C TRP A 19 12.20 18.41 -12.91
N GLY A 20 11.86 17.11 -12.94
CA GLY A 20 11.05 16.48 -11.91
C GLY A 20 11.68 16.68 -10.53
N GLU A 21 11.05 17.51 -9.70
CA GLU A 21 11.57 17.94 -8.39
C GLU A 21 11.76 16.79 -7.40
N LYS A 22 11.17 15.62 -7.66
CA LYS A 22 11.26 14.46 -6.79
C LYS A 22 11.54 13.23 -7.61
N GLY A 23 12.73 12.66 -7.43
CA GLY A 23 13.00 11.28 -7.82
C GLY A 23 11.98 10.36 -7.16
N LEU A 24 11.71 9.23 -7.80
CA LEU A 24 10.76 8.22 -7.32
C LEU A 24 11.11 7.85 -5.86
N GLU A 25 10.28 8.30 -4.91
CA GLU A 25 10.45 7.95 -3.51
C GLU A 25 10.22 6.43 -3.36
N ILE A 26 11.09 5.76 -2.62
CA ILE A 26 10.97 4.32 -2.38
C ILE A 26 9.65 4.10 -1.62
N PRO A 27 8.77 3.20 -2.08
CA PRO A 27 7.49 2.99 -1.42
C PRO A 27 7.73 2.44 -0.01
N GLU A 28 7.33 3.23 0.99
CA GLU A 28 7.34 2.83 2.40
C GLU A 28 5.98 2.22 2.79
N TYR A 29 5.97 1.55 3.95
CA TYR A 29 4.78 0.95 4.51
C TYR A 29 3.70 2.00 4.81
N ASP A 30 2.52 1.83 4.21
CA ASP A 30 1.42 2.82 4.20
C ASP A 30 0.59 2.82 5.51
N GLY A 31 0.87 1.92 6.46
CA GLY A 31 0.12 1.84 7.73
C GLY A 31 -1.37 1.49 7.60
N LYS A 32 -1.80 1.10 6.40
CA LYS A 32 -3.19 0.73 6.13
C LYS A 32 -3.36 -0.76 6.37
N ASP A 33 -4.27 -1.12 7.28
CA ASP A 33 -4.69 -2.50 7.46
C ASP A 33 -5.36 -3.03 6.18
N ARG A 34 -4.79 -4.11 5.64
CA ARG A 34 -5.28 -4.83 4.46
C ARG A 34 -5.65 -6.28 4.79
N VAL A 35 -5.53 -6.69 6.06
CA VAL A 35 -5.80 -8.04 6.52
C VAL A 35 -7.31 -8.21 6.70
N HIS A 36 -7.89 -9.23 6.07
CA HIS A 36 -9.32 -9.52 6.21
C HIS A 36 -9.53 -10.58 7.29
N ALA A 37 -10.25 -10.24 8.36
CA ALA A 37 -10.68 -11.22 9.36
C ALA A 37 -11.67 -12.21 8.73
N LEU A 38 -11.25 -13.48 8.60
CA LEU A 38 -12.09 -14.55 8.05
C LEU A 38 -13.08 -15.05 9.10
N SER A 39 -14.37 -15.05 8.76
CA SER A 39 -15.47 -15.57 9.56
C SER A 39 -16.41 -16.43 8.70
N ALA A 40 -17.22 -17.26 9.36
CA ALA A 40 -18.21 -18.10 8.66
C ALA A 40 -19.23 -17.30 7.83
N LYS A 41 -19.36 -15.98 8.07
CA LYS A 41 -20.29 -15.10 7.34
C LYS A 41 -19.67 -14.52 6.07
N ASN A 42 -18.36 -14.26 6.03
CA ASN A 42 -17.70 -13.51 4.94
C ASN A 42 -16.78 -14.36 4.05
N TYR A 43 -16.44 -15.59 4.46
CA TYR A 43 -15.44 -16.41 3.77
C TYR A 43 -15.73 -16.65 2.29
N LYS A 44 -17.00 -16.92 1.91
CA LYS A 44 -17.38 -17.16 0.51
C LYS A 44 -17.20 -15.93 -0.37
N SER A 45 -17.39 -14.74 0.19
CA SER A 45 -17.23 -13.49 -0.55
C SER A 45 -15.75 -13.16 -0.75
N ILE A 46 -14.92 -13.37 0.28
CA ILE A 46 -13.48 -13.09 0.25
C ILE A 46 -12.78 -14.07 -0.71
N MET A 47 -13.15 -15.36 -0.65
CA MET A 47 -12.59 -16.38 -1.54
C MET A 47 -12.91 -16.15 -3.02
N LYS A 48 -13.98 -15.40 -3.34
CA LYS A 48 -14.32 -15.01 -4.72
C LYS A 48 -13.62 -13.73 -5.18
N LYS A 49 -13.14 -12.91 -4.25
CA LYS A 49 -12.58 -11.58 -4.53
C LYS A 49 -11.10 -11.65 -4.92
N TYR A 50 -10.39 -12.67 -4.45
CA TYR A 50 -8.94 -12.79 -4.63
C TYR A 50 -8.61 -14.13 -5.28
N ASP A 51 -7.75 -14.10 -6.29
CA ASP A 51 -7.26 -15.31 -6.97
C ASP A 51 -6.27 -16.10 -6.10
N VAL A 52 -5.51 -15.39 -5.26
CA VAL A 52 -4.57 -15.95 -4.28
C VAL A 52 -4.91 -15.43 -2.90
N MET A 53 -5.03 -16.34 -1.93
CA MET A 53 -5.36 -16.03 -0.55
C MET A 53 -4.33 -16.69 0.38
N VAL A 54 -3.76 -15.89 1.29
CA VAL A 54 -2.87 -16.37 2.35
C VAL A 54 -3.66 -16.34 3.65
N ILE A 55 -3.75 -17.49 4.34
CA ILE A 55 -4.50 -17.62 5.58
C ILE A 55 -3.51 -17.82 6.72
N TYR A 56 -3.51 -16.89 7.68
CA TYR A 56 -2.81 -17.09 8.94
C TYR A 56 -3.74 -17.77 9.95
N TYR A 57 -3.55 -19.07 10.17
CA TYR A 57 -4.32 -19.80 11.17
C TYR A 57 -3.67 -19.67 12.54
N HIS A 58 -4.38 -19.04 13.46
CA HIS A 58 -3.96 -18.90 14.85
C HIS A 58 -4.95 -19.60 15.79
N LYS A 59 -4.49 -19.93 17.01
CA LYS A 59 -5.34 -20.51 18.04
C LYS A 59 -6.28 -19.43 18.62
N ASN A 60 -7.53 -19.80 18.91
CA ASN A 60 -8.46 -18.92 19.61
C ASN A 60 -7.88 -18.54 20.98
N VAL A 61 -7.83 -17.23 21.22
CA VAL A 61 -7.19 -16.63 22.39
C VAL A 61 -8.20 -16.29 23.49
N ASP A 62 -9.46 -16.62 23.23
CA ASP A 62 -10.59 -16.36 24.13
C ASP A 62 -10.43 -17.16 25.42
N GLY A 63 -10.07 -16.46 26.50
CA GLY A 63 -9.96 -17.02 27.85
C GLY A 63 -8.71 -16.60 28.63
N ASN A 64 -7.64 -16.10 28.00
CA ASN A 64 -6.43 -15.67 28.71
C ASN A 64 -5.95 -14.28 28.27
N ARG A 65 -6.02 -13.31 29.19
CA ARG A 65 -5.72 -11.89 28.94
C ARG A 65 -4.27 -11.64 28.51
N SER A 66 -3.34 -12.51 28.89
CA SER A 66 -1.95 -12.45 28.44
C SER A 66 -1.77 -12.93 27.00
N ALA A 67 -2.45 -14.02 26.63
CA ALA A 67 -2.40 -14.56 25.28
C ALA A 67 -3.03 -13.58 24.28
N MET A 68 -4.10 -12.86 24.67
CA MET A 68 -4.79 -11.90 23.78
C MET A 68 -3.92 -10.69 23.45
N LYS A 69 -3.08 -10.24 24.40
CA LYS A 69 -2.06 -9.22 24.13
C LYS A 69 -0.97 -9.73 23.21
N GLN A 70 -0.53 -10.98 23.38
CA GLN A 70 0.46 -11.60 22.50
C GLN A 70 -0.04 -11.67 21.06
N PHE A 71 -1.31 -12.03 20.89
CA PHE A 71 -1.96 -12.08 19.59
C PHE A 71 -2.10 -10.71 18.93
N GLN A 72 -2.49 -9.68 19.67
CA GLN A 72 -2.54 -8.30 19.14
C GLN A 72 -1.17 -7.77 18.71
N ILE A 73 -0.10 -8.13 19.43
CA ILE A 73 1.27 -7.76 19.04
C ILE A 73 1.70 -8.50 17.77
N GLU A 74 1.25 -9.75 17.60
CA GLU A 74 1.55 -10.56 16.44
C GLU A 74 0.77 -10.12 15.20
N GLU A 75 -0.53 -9.77 15.34
CA GLU A 75 -1.31 -9.16 14.26
C GLU A 75 -0.71 -7.82 13.81
N LEU A 76 -0.30 -6.95 14.75
CA LEU A 76 0.35 -5.66 14.43
C LEU A 76 1.68 -5.83 13.68
N ALA A 77 2.37 -6.97 13.83
CA ALA A 77 3.60 -7.25 13.10
C ALA A 77 3.35 -7.85 11.70
N LEU A 78 2.13 -8.35 11.45
CA LEU A 78 1.67 -8.92 10.19
C LEU A 78 0.87 -7.92 9.35
N GLU A 79 0.36 -6.84 9.96
CA GLU A 79 -0.14 -5.64 9.29
C GLU A 79 0.96 -4.93 8.50
#